data_AF-A0A7J7D4S0-F1
#
_entry.id   AF-A0A7J7D4S0-F1
#
_cell.length_a   1.000
_cell.length_b   1.000
_cell.length_c   1.000
_cell.angle_alpha   90.00
_cell.angle_beta   90.00
_cell.angle_gamma   90.00
#
_symmetry.space_group_name_H-M   'P 1'
#
loop_
_entity.id
_entity.type
_entity.pdbx_description
1 polymer ?
#
loop_
_entity_poly.entity_id
_entity_poly.type
_entity_poly.pdbx_seq_one_letter_code
_entity_poly.pdbx_strand_id
1 'polypeptide(L)'
;MFFNQAEDDGGFALAENDEVYLRTFKAVGSQTLTELFKKLKDSGVSIDAIIYDGFLPWALDAAKQFGVLGAVFFTQSCAVNSLYYYAKRGKLPVPLLEPTVSLPGSPLLKASETPSFLWFISSLD
;
A
#
# COMPACT_ATOMS: atom_id res chain seq x y z
N MET A 1 3.10 -13.46 -6.84
CA MET A 1 3.72 -12.15 -7.11
C MET A 1 3.73 -11.98 -8.63
N PHE A 2 2.79 -11.20 -9.18
CA PHE A 2 2.50 -11.15 -10.64
C PHE A 2 2.65 -9.74 -11.24
N PHE A 3 3.35 -8.83 -10.56
CA PHE A 3 3.69 -7.54 -11.15
C PHE A 3 5.07 -7.68 -11.76
N ASN A 4 5.15 -7.46 -13.08
CA ASN A 4 6.41 -7.26 -13.77
C ASN A 4 7.05 -6.04 -13.11
N GLN A 5 7.99 -6.27 -12.18
CA GLN A 5 8.78 -5.21 -11.59
C GLN A 5 9.48 -4.53 -12.75
N ALA A 6 9.09 -3.28 -13.04
CA ALA A 6 9.72 -2.35 -13.98
C ALA A 6 10.97 -2.94 -14.66
N GLU A 7 10.82 -3.39 -15.92
CA GLU A 7 11.80 -4.13 -16.72
C GLU A 7 13.25 -4.08 -16.17
N ASP A 8 13.65 -5.21 -15.59
CA ASP A 8 15.00 -5.77 -15.40
C ASP A 8 16.18 -4.80 -15.61
N ASP A 9 16.66 -4.21 -14.50
CA ASP A 9 18.07 -3.84 -14.30
C ASP A 9 18.39 -3.42 -12.84
N GLY A 10 17.40 -3.23 -11.95
CA GLY A 10 17.67 -3.05 -10.51
C GLY A 10 16.58 -2.46 -9.60
N GLY A 11 15.35 -2.26 -10.08
CA GLY A 11 14.18 -1.97 -9.24
C GLY A 11 14.34 -0.75 -8.31
N PHE A 12 13.99 -0.89 -7.03
CA PHE A 12 14.12 0.19 -6.04
C PHE A 12 15.57 0.68 -5.88
N ALA A 13 16.55 -0.23 -6.04
CA ALA A 13 17.96 0.10 -5.83
C ALA A 13 18.55 1.04 -6.90
N LEU A 14 17.89 1.18 -8.05
CA LEU A 14 18.29 2.09 -9.12
C LEU A 14 17.38 3.32 -9.25
N ALA A 15 16.35 3.44 -8.42
CA ALA A 15 15.51 4.61 -8.44
C ALA A 15 16.28 5.82 -7.88
N GLU A 16 16.11 6.97 -8.52
CA GLU A 16 16.71 8.23 -8.09
C GLU A 16 16.29 8.60 -6.65
N ASN A 17 15.02 8.30 -6.31
CA ASN A 17 14.47 8.40 -4.96
C ASN A 17 13.14 7.62 -4.85
N ASP A 18 12.63 7.54 -3.63
CA ASP A 18 11.40 6.83 -3.27
C ASP A 18 10.17 7.31 -4.05
N GLU A 19 10.03 8.62 -4.29
CA GLU A 19 8.88 9.18 -5.00
C GLU A 19 8.87 8.73 -6.47
N VAL A 20 10.01 8.81 -7.15
CA VAL A 20 10.15 8.36 -8.53
C VAL A 20 9.86 6.87 -8.64
N TYR A 21 10.37 6.07 -7.71
CA TYR A 21 10.07 4.64 -7.66
C TYR A 21 8.58 4.38 -7.50
N LEU A 22 7.93 4.99 -6.49
CA LEU A 22 6.53 4.75 -6.18
C LEU A 22 5.61 5.22 -7.32
N ARG A 23 5.92 6.36 -7.95
CA ARG A 23 5.17 6.86 -9.10
C ARG A 23 5.29 5.91 -10.30
N THR A 24 6.50 5.45 -10.59
CA THR A 24 6.77 4.51 -11.68
C THR A 24 6.11 3.17 -11.41
N PHE A 25 6.23 2.65 -10.19
CA PHE A 25 5.61 1.40 -9.79
C PHE A 25 4.09 1.45 -9.88
N LYS A 26 3.47 2.57 -9.45
CA LYS A 26 2.03 2.79 -9.65
C LYS A 26 1.66 2.80 -11.13
N ALA A 27 2.38 3.57 -11.96
CA ALA A 27 2.06 3.71 -13.38
C ALA A 27 2.18 2.38 -14.14
N VAL A 28 3.35 1.75 -14.06
CA VAL A 28 3.64 0.47 -14.74
C VAL A 28 2.83 -0.67 -14.12
N GLY A 29 2.72 -0.73 -12.80
CA GLY A 29 1.94 -1.76 -12.09
C GLY A 29 0.46 -1.73 -12.44
N SER A 30 -0.16 -0.54 -12.49
CA SER A 30 -1.57 -0.41 -12.87
C SER A 30 -1.82 -0.78 -14.33
N GLN A 31 -0.91 -0.37 -15.23
CA GLN A 31 -1.00 -0.70 -16.65
C GLN A 31 -0.89 -2.21 -16.88
N THR A 32 0.16 -2.83 -16.33
CA THR A 32 0.40 -4.27 -16.51
C THR A 32 -0.72 -5.12 -15.92
N LEU A 33 -1.31 -4.71 -14.78
CA LEU A 33 -2.47 -5.38 -14.19
C LEU A 33 -3.71 -5.27 -15.09
N THR A 34 -3.96 -4.09 -15.63
CA THR A 34 -5.08 -3.83 -16.58
C THR A 34 -4.92 -4.67 -17.84
N GLU A 35 -3.71 -4.75 -18.38
CA GLU A 35 -3.40 -5.60 -19.53
C GLU A 35 -3.58 -7.08 -19.23
N LEU A 36 -3.23 -7.53 -18.02
CA LEU A 36 -3.46 -8.90 -17.57
C LEU A 36 -4.96 -9.22 -17.53
N PHE A 37 -5.77 -8.34 -16.93
CA PHE A 37 -7.23 -8.51 -16.91
C PHE A 37 -7.82 -8.61 -18.32
N LYS A 38 -7.37 -7.75 -19.23
CA LYS A 38 -7.78 -7.79 -20.64
C LYS A 38 -7.39 -9.12 -21.30
N LYS A 39 -6.14 -9.55 -21.16
CA LYS A 39 -5.64 -10.82 -21.73
C LYS A 39 -6.42 -12.03 -21.22
N LEU A 40 -6.71 -12.08 -19.92
CA LEU A 40 -7.48 -13.16 -19.31
C LEU A 40 -8.93 -13.18 -19.81
N LYS A 41 -9.58 -12.01 -19.89
CA LYS A 41 -10.92 -11.86 -20.46
C LYS A 41 -10.97 -12.31 -21.93
N ASP A 42 -10.01 -11.85 -22.75
CA ASP A 42 -9.91 -12.20 -24.16
C ASP A 42 -9.63 -13.71 -24.37
N SER A 43 -9.02 -14.36 -23.38
CA SER A 43 -8.79 -15.81 -23.35
C SER A 43 -9.98 -16.61 -22.79
N GLY A 44 -11.10 -15.96 -22.48
CA GLY A 44 -12.30 -16.59 -21.92
C GLY A 44 -12.21 -16.94 -20.43
N VAL A 45 -11.21 -16.42 -19.71
CA VAL A 45 -11.05 -16.63 -18.26
C VAL A 45 -11.77 -15.51 -17.51
N SER A 46 -12.77 -15.88 -16.70
CA SER A 46 -13.42 -14.97 -15.76
C SER A 46 -12.60 -14.81 -14.48
N ILE A 47 -12.46 -13.59 -14.00
CA ILE A 47 -11.81 -13.27 -12.73
C ILE A 47 -12.87 -12.64 -11.84
N ASP A 48 -13.19 -13.30 -10.74
CA ASP A 48 -14.24 -12.82 -9.83
C ASP A 48 -13.70 -11.81 -8.83
N ALA A 49 -12.44 -12.00 -8.38
CA ALA A 49 -11.82 -11.14 -7.38
C ALA A 49 -10.29 -11.09 -7.50
N ILE A 50 -9.70 -10.02 -6.96
CA ILE A 50 -8.27 -9.92 -6.64
C ILE A 50 -8.06 -9.73 -5.14
N ILE A 51 -6.94 -10.25 -4.65
CA ILE A 51 -6.40 -9.90 -3.34
C ILE A 51 -5.17 -9.03 -3.59
N TYR A 52 -5.14 -7.83 -3.00
CA TYR A 52 -4.09 -6.85 -3.23
C TYR A 52 -3.51 -6.33 -1.91
N ASP A 53 -2.24 -5.92 -1.94
CA ASP A 53 -1.60 -5.30 -0.77
C ASP A 53 -2.22 -3.92 -0.49
N GLY A 54 -2.55 -3.64 0.78
CA GLY A 54 -3.18 -2.40 1.20
C GLY A 54 -2.38 -1.12 0.92
N PHE A 55 -1.07 -1.23 0.69
CA PHE A 55 -0.22 -0.10 0.26
C PHE A 55 -0.24 0.13 -1.26
N LEU A 56 -0.93 -0.70 -2.03
CA LEU A 56 -1.06 -0.59 -3.49
C LEU A 56 -2.53 -0.34 -3.88
N PRO A 57 -3.14 0.78 -3.46
CA PRO A 57 -4.56 1.06 -3.71
C PRO A 57 -4.90 1.16 -5.21
N TRP A 58 -3.91 1.44 -6.04
CA TRP A 58 -4.05 1.48 -7.50
C TRP A 58 -4.47 0.13 -8.10
N ALA A 59 -4.20 -0.99 -7.43
CA ALA A 59 -4.64 -2.31 -7.87
C ALA A 59 -6.18 -2.45 -7.79
N LEU A 60 -6.80 -1.86 -6.75
CA LEU A 60 -8.26 -1.81 -6.62
C LEU A 60 -8.87 -0.96 -7.74
N ASP A 61 -8.24 0.18 -8.08
CA ASP A 61 -8.73 1.04 -9.15
C ASP A 61 -8.63 0.36 -10.53
N ALA A 62 -7.59 -0.43 -10.78
CA ALA A 62 -7.50 -1.28 -11.96
C ALA A 62 -8.61 -2.34 -11.99
N ALA A 63 -8.87 -3.04 -10.88
CA ALA A 63 -9.92 -4.07 -10.81
C ALA A 63 -11.33 -3.52 -11.07
N LYS A 64 -11.63 -2.34 -10.54
CA LYS A 64 -12.92 -1.66 -10.75
C LYS A 64 -13.23 -1.39 -12.22
N GLN A 65 -12.23 -1.12 -13.05
CA GLN A 65 -12.42 -0.90 -14.49
C GLN A 65 -12.97 -2.14 -15.22
N PHE A 66 -12.78 -3.32 -14.65
CA PHE A 66 -13.23 -4.60 -15.21
C PHE A 66 -14.40 -5.22 -14.44
N GLY A 67 -14.94 -4.52 -13.43
CA GLY A 67 -15.99 -5.06 -12.56
C GLY A 67 -15.53 -6.21 -11.67
N VAL A 68 -14.22 -6.33 -11.42
CA VAL A 68 -13.63 -7.38 -10.58
C VAL A 68 -13.67 -6.94 -9.12
N LEU A 69 -14.05 -7.84 -8.21
CA LEU A 69 -14.07 -7.56 -6.77
C LEU A 69 -12.64 -7.38 -6.24
N GLY A 70 -12.46 -6.48 -5.27
CA GLY A 70 -11.16 -6.27 -4.62
C GLY A 70 -11.22 -6.61 -3.14
N ALA A 71 -10.31 -7.45 -2.67
CA ALA A 71 -10.07 -7.74 -1.26
C ALA A 71 -8.70 -7.19 -0.84
N VAL A 72 -8.70 -6.31 0.15
CA VAL A 72 -7.45 -5.75 0.68
C VAL A 72 -6.78 -6.74 1.63
N PHE A 73 -5.47 -6.87 1.51
CA PHE A 73 -4.62 -7.63 2.41
C PHE A 73 -3.53 -6.71 2.98
N PHE A 74 -3.43 -6.64 4.31
CA PHE A 74 -2.35 -5.91 4.96
C PHE A 74 -1.28 -6.90 5.44
N THR A 75 -0.07 -6.73 4.94
CA THR A 75 1.11 -7.53 5.33
C THR A 75 1.65 -7.15 6.73
N GLN A 76 1.16 -6.05 7.30
CA GLN A 76 1.55 -5.55 8.61
C GLN A 76 0.64 -6.09 9.72
N SER A 77 1.13 -6.07 10.96
CA SER A 77 0.36 -6.48 12.13
C SER A 77 -0.89 -5.59 12.33
N CYS A 78 -1.93 -6.14 12.97
CA CYS A 78 -3.16 -5.38 13.26
C CYS A 78 -2.90 -4.13 14.10
N ALA A 79 -1.90 -4.16 14.99
CA ALA A 79 -1.50 -3.00 15.80
C ALA A 79 -0.95 -1.86 14.91
N VAL A 80 -0.08 -2.20 13.94
CA VAL A 80 0.46 -1.22 12.98
C VAL A 80 -0.64 -0.64 12.11
N ASN A 81 -1.56 -1.46 11.59
CA ASN A 81 -2.69 -0.97 10.79
C ASN A 81 -3.62 -0.05 11.60
N SER A 82 -3.80 -0.33 12.89
CA SER A 82 -4.55 0.54 13.79
C SER A 82 -3.87 1.90 13.93
N LEU A 83 -2.55 1.93 14.14
CA LEU A 83 -1.78 3.17 14.20
C LEU A 83 -1.90 4.00 12.91
N TYR A 84 -1.77 3.37 11.74
CA TYR A 84 -2.02 4.02 10.45
C TYR A 84 -3.43 4.61 10.36
N TYR A 85 -4.45 3.87 10.80
CA TYR A 85 -5.83 4.34 10.80
C TYR A 85 -6.02 5.60 11.66
N TYR A 86 -5.53 5.61 12.90
CA TYR A 86 -5.66 6.78 13.78
C TYR A 86 -4.86 7.98 13.26
N ALA A 87 -3.67 7.77 12.70
CA ALA A 87 -2.86 8.81 12.06
C ALA A 87 -3.58 9.42 10.85
N LYS A 88 -4.04 8.60 9.90
CA LYS A 88 -4.81 9.03 8.71
C LYS A 88 -6.10 9.77 9.07
N ARG A 89 -6.71 9.46 10.23
CA ARG A 89 -7.92 10.13 10.72
C ARG A 89 -7.63 11.42 11.50
N GLY A 90 -6.37 11.83 11.65
CA GLY A 90 -5.98 13.00 12.44
C GLY A 90 -6.20 12.84 13.94
N LYS A 91 -6.38 11.60 14.41
CA LYS A 91 -6.60 11.27 15.83
C LYS A 91 -5.30 10.90 16.56
N LEU A 92 -4.22 10.70 15.80
CA LEU A 92 -2.88 10.51 16.30
C LEU A 92 -1.99 11.53 15.60
N PRO A 93 -1.29 12.44 16.32
CA PRO A 93 -0.44 13.44 15.70
C PRO A 93 0.75 12.77 15.01
N VAL A 94 1.14 13.32 13.86
CA VAL A 94 2.34 12.92 13.11
C VAL A 94 3.12 14.22 12.78
N PRO A 95 4.34 14.42 13.31
CA PRO A 95 5.07 13.50 14.18
C PRO A 95 4.39 13.39 15.56
N LEU A 96 4.68 12.28 16.24
CA LEU A 96 4.22 12.07 17.60
C LEU A 96 4.83 13.09 18.56
N LEU A 97 3.99 13.70 19.39
CA LEU A 97 4.38 14.75 20.33
C LEU A 97 4.73 14.20 21.72
N GLU A 98 4.17 13.04 22.06
CA GLU A 98 4.26 12.42 23.38
C GLU A 98 5.16 11.18 23.34
N PRO A 99 5.84 10.84 24.46
CA PRO A 99 6.72 9.67 24.53
C PRO A 99 5.97 8.34 24.52
N THR A 100 4.64 8.36 24.61
CA THR A 100 3.77 7.19 24.64
C THR A 100 2.52 7.38 23.81
N VAL A 101 1.98 6.29 23.27
CA VAL A 101 0.76 6.25 22.46
C VAL A 101 -0.22 5.28 23.09
N SER A 102 -1.46 5.74 23.30
CA SER A 102 -2.57 4.89 23.74
C SER A 102 -3.65 4.87 22.67
N LEU A 103 -4.00 3.68 22.19
CA LEU A 103 -5.08 3.47 21.23
C LEU A 103 -6.14 2.53 21.80
N PRO A 104 -7.43 2.73 21.46
CA PRO A 104 -8.48 1.76 21.79
C PRO A 104 -8.11 0.35 21.33
N GLY A 105 -8.15 -0.61 22.26
CA GLY A 105 -7.83 -2.01 21.99
C GLY A 105 -6.33 -2.34 21.90
N SER A 106 -5.44 -1.41 22.25
CA SER A 106 -4.00 -1.61 22.29
C SER A 106 -3.44 -1.35 23.70
N PRO A 107 -2.37 -2.02 24.14
CA PRO A 107 -1.64 -1.60 25.33
C PRO A 107 -1.05 -0.20 25.16
N LEU A 108 -0.64 0.43 26.26
CA LEU A 108 0.14 1.67 26.20
C LEU A 108 1.49 1.36 25.55
N LEU A 109 1.77 2.00 24.42
CA LEU A 109 3.01 1.82 23.66
C LEU A 109 3.96 2.96 23.96
N LYS A 110 5.26 2.67 24.05
CA LYS A 110 6.29 3.70 23.97
C LYS A 110 6.40 4.18 22.54
N ALA A 111 6.94 5.39 22.42
CA ALA A 111 7.32 5.94 21.15
C ALA A 111 8.17 4.97 20.30
N SER A 112 9.28 4.51 20.85
CA SER A 112 10.18 3.57 20.18
C SER A 112 9.54 2.25 19.71
N GLU A 113 8.33 1.92 20.16
CA GLU A 113 7.60 0.69 19.83
C GLU A 113 6.60 0.88 18.66
N THR A 114 6.43 2.10 18.15
CA THR A 114 5.56 2.36 16.98
C THR A 114 6.38 2.44 15.68
N PRO A 115 5.73 2.30 14.51
CA PRO A 115 6.38 2.48 13.21
C PRO A 115 7.09 3.83 13.08
N SER A 116 8.20 3.83 12.32
CA SER A 116 9.08 4.99 12.17
C SER A 116 8.44 6.21 11.52
N PHE A 117 7.47 6.03 10.62
CA PHE A 117 6.77 7.13 9.96
C PHE A 117 5.98 8.03 10.94
N LEU A 118 5.74 7.56 12.16
CA LEU A 118 5.12 8.38 13.20
C LEU A 118 6.14 9.30 13.91
N TRP A 119 7.44 9.02 13.76
CA TRP A 119 8.56 9.78 14.31
C TRP A 119 9.12 10.78 13.30
N PHE A 120 9.07 10.43 12.01
CA PHE A 120 9.60 11.25 10.92
C PHE A 120 8.47 11.86 10.09
N ILE A 121 8.59 13.14 9.73
CA ILE A 121 7.75 13.74 8.69
C ILE A 121 8.20 13.10 7.36
N SER A 122 7.63 11.96 6.99
CA SER A 122 7.65 11.52 5.60
C SER A 122 6.39 12.08 4.95
N SER A 123 6.55 13.01 4.01
CA SER A 123 5.47 13.50 3.14
C SER A 123 4.85 12.32 2.39
N LEU A 124 3.75 11.79 2.92
CA LEU A 124 2.86 10.84 2.25
C LEU A 124 1.53 11.56 2.00
N ASP A 125 1.61 12.58 1.14
CA ASP A 125 0.48 13.14 0.42
C ASP A 125 0.32 12.40 -0.92
#